data_AF-A0A3Q2D6S8-F1
#
_entry.id   AF-A0A3Q2D6S8-F1
#
_cell.length_a   1.000
_cell.length_b   1.000
_cell.length_c   1.000
_cell.angle_alpha   90.00
_cell.angle_beta   90.00
_cell.angle_gamma   90.00
#
_symmetry.space_group_name_H-M   'P 1'
#
loop_
_entity.id
_entity.type
_entity.pdbx_description
1 polymer ?
#
loop_
_entity_poly.entity_id
_entity_poly.type
_entity_poly.pdbx_seq_one_letter_code
_entity_poly.pdbx_strand_id
1 'polypeptide(L)'
;EWILVWCCCCLAACQQVGFIVLKKSNLLENHFDLFFLEDRNAVKSVWANGIVPYEISPNLGRQAEIQEAFRMISGFTCIRFIPHTDELHYISIKDASVINCLKCPCQPVYFAQSCTTGNLAHELIHALGLYHEHTRNDRDEYISINWSSVIPSKKRNFKVKNGDTLNQPYDYDSIMHYGPSFFSADGNPTIVTHKKAQKIGQRIRLSPLDIKKLNILYKWSDYFY
;
A
#
# COMPACT_ATOMS: atom_id res chain seq x y z
N GLU A 1 25.33 -20.06 -10.53
CA GLU A 1 25.12 -18.66 -10.13
C GLU A 1 23.70 -18.26 -10.52
N TRP A 2 22.82 -18.04 -9.53
CA TRP A 2 21.48 -17.48 -9.76
C TRP A 2 21.22 -16.49 -8.62
N ILE A 3 21.25 -15.19 -8.94
CA ILE A 3 20.91 -14.11 -8.01
C ILE A 3 19.38 -14.04 -7.96
N LEU A 4 18.78 -14.70 -6.97
CA LEU A 4 17.35 -14.56 -6.66
C LEU A 4 17.14 -13.21 -5.95
N VAL A 5 16.52 -12.26 -6.64
CA VAL A 5 16.16 -10.94 -6.12
C VAL A 5 14.83 -11.04 -5.36
N TRP A 6 14.90 -10.90 -4.04
CA TRP A 6 13.76 -11.04 -3.11
C TRP A 6 12.98 -9.73 -3.02
N CYS A 7 11.82 -9.60 -3.67
CA CYS A 7 10.89 -8.47 -3.46
C CYS A 7 10.19 -8.64 -2.12
N CYS A 8 10.46 -7.85 -1.07
CA CYS A 8 9.81 -7.99 0.24
C CYS A 8 9.25 -6.64 0.68
N CYS A 9 7.94 -6.42 0.49
CA CYS A 9 7.25 -5.26 1.05
C CYS A 9 6.18 -5.82 2.01
N CYS A 10 6.33 -5.58 3.34
CA CYS A 10 5.41 -5.70 4.51
C CYS A 10 4.94 -7.04 5.17
N LEU A 11 5.81 -7.73 5.93
CA LEU A 11 5.38 -8.72 6.96
C LEU A 11 4.48 -8.04 8.03
N ALA A 12 3.17 -8.12 7.86
CA ALA A 12 2.21 -7.64 8.85
C ALA A 12 1.90 -8.76 9.87
N ALA A 13 2.62 -8.73 11.00
CA ALA A 13 2.19 -9.36 12.24
C ALA A 13 1.41 -8.32 13.06
N CYS A 14 0.14 -8.12 12.71
CA CYS A 14 -0.83 -7.50 13.61
C CYS A 14 -2.17 -8.23 13.44
N GLN A 15 -2.33 -9.35 14.13
CA GLN A 15 -3.65 -9.85 14.52
C GLN A 15 -3.76 -9.74 16.03
N GLN A 16 -4.92 -9.24 16.45
CA GLN A 16 -5.32 -8.91 17.81
C GLN A 16 -4.97 -10.02 18.81
N VAL A 17 -4.66 -9.59 20.04
CA VAL A 17 -4.93 -10.25 21.32
C VAL A 17 -5.30 -11.74 21.20
N GLY A 18 -4.31 -12.60 21.39
CA GLY A 18 -4.50 -14.05 21.43
C GLY A 18 -3.28 -14.76 20.86
N PHE A 19 -2.50 -15.36 21.74
CA PHE A 19 -1.37 -16.23 21.41
C PHE A 19 -1.67 -17.15 20.22
N ILE A 20 -0.73 -17.29 19.29
CA ILE A 20 -0.41 -18.53 18.55
C ILE A 20 0.95 -18.33 17.85
N VAL A 21 1.92 -19.15 18.23
CA VAL A 21 3.19 -19.34 17.52
C VAL A 21 2.91 -20.17 16.27
N LEU A 22 3.35 -19.75 15.07
CA LEU A 22 3.33 -20.62 13.89
C LEU A 22 4.72 -20.82 13.28
N LYS A 23 4.95 -22.11 13.00
CA LYS A 23 6.17 -22.78 12.57
C LYS A 23 6.57 -22.37 11.16
N LYS A 24 7.88 -22.31 10.93
CA LYS A 24 8.53 -22.21 9.61
C LYS A 24 8.07 -23.37 8.70
N SER A 25 7.30 -23.08 7.66
CA SER A 25 7.32 -23.88 6.43
C SER A 25 6.74 -23.12 5.24
N ASN A 26 7.58 -22.99 4.21
CA ASN A 26 7.28 -22.72 2.79
C ASN A 26 6.55 -21.39 2.47
N LEU A 27 7.32 -20.31 2.47
CA LEU A 27 6.97 -19.02 1.87
C LEU A 27 7.58 -18.94 0.47
N LEU A 28 6.77 -19.27 -0.54
CA LEU A 28 6.98 -18.84 -1.92
C LEU A 28 6.10 -17.60 -2.14
N GLU A 29 6.75 -16.54 -2.61
CA GLU A 29 6.22 -15.25 -3.07
C GLU A 29 5.82 -14.20 -2.01
N ASN A 30 6.58 -13.10 -2.06
CA ASN A 30 6.67 -12.03 -1.07
C ASN A 30 5.94 -10.76 -1.55
N HIS A 31 4.61 -10.83 -1.60
CA HIS A 31 3.75 -9.65 -1.61
C HIS A 31 3.01 -9.60 -0.29
N PHE A 32 2.92 -8.44 0.34
CA PHE A 32 2.62 -8.39 1.75
C PHE A 32 2.06 -6.98 1.99
N ASP A 33 0.81 -6.92 2.49
CA ASP A 33 0.06 -5.67 2.59
C ASP A 33 0.03 -5.18 4.04
N LEU A 34 -0.11 -3.86 4.22
CA LEU A 34 -0.56 -3.31 5.49
C LEU A 34 -1.97 -3.84 5.83
N PHE A 35 -2.06 -4.68 6.85
CA PHE A 35 -3.34 -5.12 7.42
C PHE A 35 -3.89 -4.06 8.37
N PHE A 36 -4.99 -3.44 7.98
CA PHE A 36 -5.74 -2.51 8.85
C PHE A 36 -6.94 -3.23 9.50
N LEU A 37 -7.22 -2.87 10.74
CA LEU A 37 -8.34 -3.41 11.52
C LEU A 37 -9.72 -2.94 11.03
N GLU A 38 -9.77 -1.90 10.20
CA GLU A 38 -11.02 -1.34 9.67
C GLU A 38 -11.31 -1.81 8.23
N ASP A 39 -12.55 -2.23 7.99
CA ASP A 39 -13.07 -2.70 6.70
C ASP A 39 -13.47 -1.52 5.79
N ARG A 40 -12.50 -0.75 5.27
CA ARG A 40 -12.76 0.47 4.47
C ARG A 40 -11.80 0.66 3.29
N ASN A 41 -12.26 1.40 2.27
CA ASN A 41 -11.51 1.85 1.08
C ASN A 41 -10.79 3.19 1.24
N ALA A 42 -11.18 3.98 2.25
CA ALA A 42 -10.47 5.18 2.71
C ALA A 42 -10.62 5.35 4.24
N VAL A 43 -9.62 5.95 4.90
CA VAL A 43 -9.65 6.22 6.36
C VAL A 43 -10.60 7.39 6.70
N LYS A 44 -11.12 7.40 7.93
CA LYS A 44 -11.92 8.54 8.45
C LYS A 44 -11.06 9.64 9.09
N SER A 45 -9.87 9.30 9.57
CA SER A 45 -8.93 10.20 10.22
C SER A 45 -7.67 10.31 9.38
N VAL A 46 -7.32 11.53 9.00
CA VAL A 46 -6.11 11.85 8.23
C VAL A 46 -5.04 12.45 9.12
N TRP A 47 -3.81 12.49 8.63
CA TRP A 47 -2.74 13.28 9.22
C TRP A 47 -3.13 14.76 9.28
N ALA A 48 -3.05 15.37 10.47
CA ALA A 48 -3.48 16.74 10.69
C ALA A 48 -2.75 17.70 9.74
N ASN A 49 -3.52 18.57 9.07
CA ASN A 49 -3.00 19.55 8.10
C ASN A 49 -2.17 18.97 6.94
N GLY A 50 -2.27 17.66 6.66
CA GLY A 50 -1.42 17.02 5.65
C GLY A 50 0.04 16.89 6.05
N ILE A 51 0.40 17.13 7.31
CA ILE A 51 1.77 17.03 7.80
C ILE A 51 2.01 15.61 8.30
N VAL A 52 3.00 14.94 7.73
CA VAL A 52 3.36 13.56 8.04
C VAL A 52 4.79 13.54 8.60
N PRO A 53 4.94 13.54 9.94
CA PRO A 53 6.25 13.34 10.55
C PRO A 53 6.80 11.96 10.18
N TYR A 54 8.09 11.89 9.84
CA TYR A 54 8.75 10.64 9.49
C TYR A 54 10.12 10.51 10.14
N GLU A 55 10.52 9.27 10.40
CA GLU A 55 11.90 8.90 10.66
C GLU A 55 12.36 7.83 9.67
N ILE A 56 13.67 7.77 9.42
CA ILE A 56 14.29 6.74 8.59
C ILE A 56 15.22 5.95 9.49
N SER A 57 15.08 4.62 9.48
CA SER A 57 15.95 3.74 10.25
C SER A 57 17.42 3.98 9.87
N PRO A 58 18.32 4.06 10.86
CA PRO A 58 19.75 4.09 10.60
C PRO A 58 20.15 2.93 9.69
N ASN A 59 21.01 3.19 8.71
CA ASN A 59 21.54 2.22 7.75
C ASN A 59 20.60 1.72 6.65
N LEU A 60 19.40 2.31 6.47
CA LEU A 60 18.56 1.95 5.32
C LEU A 60 19.25 2.27 3.98
N GLY A 61 20.04 3.35 3.91
CA GLY A 61 20.91 3.64 2.76
C GLY A 61 20.20 3.99 1.44
N ARG A 62 18.92 4.35 1.48
CA ARG A 62 18.07 4.62 0.30
C ARG A 62 17.40 5.99 0.32
N GLN A 63 18.13 6.99 0.81
CA GLN A 63 17.60 8.33 1.03
C GLN A 63 17.11 8.98 -0.26
N ALA A 64 17.78 8.73 -1.40
CA ALA A 64 17.37 9.30 -2.68
C ALA A 64 15.98 8.79 -3.11
N GLU A 65 15.72 7.48 -3.03
CA GLU A 65 14.43 6.89 -3.37
C GLU A 65 13.32 7.29 -2.39
N ILE A 66 13.64 7.43 -1.11
CA ILE A 66 12.69 7.92 -0.10
C ILE A 66 12.28 9.36 -0.42
N GLN A 67 13.25 10.23 -0.70
CA GLN A 67 12.97 11.62 -1.10
C GLN A 67 12.21 11.70 -2.42
N GLU A 68 12.46 10.79 -3.36
CA GLU A 68 11.69 10.71 -4.60
C GLU A 68 10.24 10.30 -4.34
N ALA A 69 9.98 9.30 -3.49
CA ALA A 69 8.63 8.89 -3.14
C ALA A 69 7.86 10.03 -2.43
N PHE A 70 8.53 10.76 -1.54
CA PHE A 70 7.96 11.95 -0.91
C PHE A 70 7.60 13.03 -1.94
N ARG A 71 8.48 13.28 -2.92
CA ARG A 71 8.24 14.27 -3.99
C ARG A 71 7.11 13.83 -4.93
N MET A 72 7.00 12.53 -5.22
CA MET A 72 5.92 11.98 -6.04
C MET A 72 4.53 12.26 -5.46
N ILE A 73 4.40 12.27 -4.13
CA ILE A 73 3.15 12.59 -3.43
C ILE A 73 3.02 14.11 -3.21
N SER A 74 4.05 14.74 -2.65
CA SER A 74 4.01 16.15 -2.21
C SER A 74 3.94 17.13 -3.39
N GLY A 75 4.41 16.73 -4.58
CA GLY A 75 4.41 17.58 -5.77
C GLY A 75 3.03 17.86 -6.35
N PHE A 76 2.03 17.02 -6.03
CA PHE A 76 0.68 17.13 -6.58
C PHE A 76 -0.42 17.17 -5.50
N THR A 77 -0.03 17.21 -4.23
CA THR A 77 -0.94 17.23 -3.07
C THR A 77 -0.47 18.26 -2.04
N CYS A 78 -1.30 18.56 -1.04
CA CYS A 78 -0.89 19.38 0.11
C CYS A 78 -0.05 18.61 1.14
N ILE A 79 0.18 17.31 0.95
CA ILE A 79 0.82 16.45 1.93
C ILE A 79 2.32 16.79 2.00
N ARG A 80 2.86 16.93 3.21
CA ARG A 80 4.27 17.25 3.44
C ARG A 80 4.86 16.27 4.43
N PHE A 81 5.95 15.64 4.01
CA PHE A 81 6.76 14.78 4.87
C PHE A 81 7.82 15.63 5.58
N ILE A 82 7.81 15.61 6.91
CA ILE A 82 8.78 16.36 7.73
C ILE A 82 9.57 15.41 8.63
N PRO A 83 10.87 15.65 8.89
CA PRO A 83 11.60 14.88 9.89
C PRO A 83 10.89 14.97 11.25
N HIS A 84 10.64 13.82 11.86
CA HIS A 84 10.04 13.70 13.18
C HIS A 84 10.96 14.29 14.27
N THR A 85 10.36 14.94 15.26
CA THR A 85 11.02 15.39 16.50
C THR A 85 10.40 14.72 17.73
N ASP A 86 9.20 15.15 18.11
CA ASP A 86 8.52 14.84 19.37
C ASP A 86 7.03 14.54 19.15
N GLU A 87 6.56 14.54 17.90
CA GLU A 87 5.20 14.21 17.55
C GLU A 87 4.84 12.79 18.01
N LEU A 88 3.68 12.65 18.67
CA LEU A 88 3.24 11.36 19.19
C LEU A 88 3.06 10.30 18.08
N HIS A 89 2.56 10.72 16.91
CA HIS A 89 2.31 9.85 15.77
C HIS A 89 3.24 10.24 14.61
N TYR A 90 3.89 9.26 14.01
CA TYR A 90 4.81 9.44 12.89
C TYR A 90 4.95 8.14 12.08
N ILE A 91 5.46 8.25 10.85
CA ILE A 91 5.84 7.10 10.01
C ILE A 91 7.29 6.73 10.31
N SER A 92 7.55 5.45 10.58
CA SER A 92 8.91 4.94 10.72
C SER A 92 9.27 4.09 9.51
N ILE A 93 10.14 4.61 8.63
CA ILE A 93 10.59 3.90 7.43
C ILE A 93 11.75 2.98 7.83
N LYS A 94 11.51 1.67 7.76
CA LYS A 94 12.45 0.65 8.21
C LYS A 94 12.87 -0.27 7.08
N ASP A 95 14.05 -0.86 7.23
CA ASP A 95 14.38 -2.05 6.45
C ASP A 95 13.42 -3.18 6.86
N ALA A 96 12.87 -3.89 5.87
CA ALA A 96 12.06 -5.08 6.07
C ALA A 96 12.80 -6.18 6.86
N SER A 97 14.14 -6.12 6.96
CA SER A 97 14.96 -7.01 7.78
C SER A 97 14.88 -6.75 9.29
N VAL A 98 14.37 -5.58 9.72
CA VAL A 98 14.33 -5.17 11.14
C VAL A 98 12.88 -5.20 11.65
N ILE A 99 12.48 -6.33 12.24
CA ILE A 99 11.16 -6.49 12.88
C ILE A 99 11.28 -6.09 14.36
N ASN A 100 11.02 -4.81 14.66
CA ASN A 100 10.92 -4.34 16.04
C ASN A 100 9.90 -3.20 16.14
N CYS A 101 8.61 -3.53 16.24
CA CYS A 101 7.57 -2.61 16.70
C CYS A 101 6.27 -3.37 17.03
N LEU A 102 6.21 -4.00 18.21
CA LEU A 102 5.00 -4.66 18.68
C LEU A 102 4.10 -3.74 19.53
N LYS A 103 4.61 -2.56 19.95
CA LYS A 103 3.89 -1.57 20.78
C LYS A 103 4.49 -0.17 20.63
N CYS A 104 4.26 0.51 19.52
CA CYS A 104 4.78 1.87 19.33
C CYS A 104 3.70 2.77 18.72
N PRO A 105 3.69 4.08 19.03
CA PRO A 105 2.73 5.02 18.47
C PRO A 105 3.06 5.41 17.01
N CYS A 106 4.08 4.78 16.42
CA CYS A 106 4.49 4.93 15.04
C CYS A 106 3.89 3.88 14.11
N GLN A 107 3.66 4.27 12.86
CA GLN A 107 3.25 3.38 11.79
C GLN A 107 4.48 2.93 11.00
N PRO A 108 4.88 1.63 11.05
CA PRO A 108 6.03 1.16 10.29
C PRO A 108 5.70 1.09 8.79
N VAL A 109 6.63 1.57 7.96
CA VAL A 109 6.64 1.39 6.51
C VAL A 109 7.94 0.68 6.14
N TYR A 110 7.83 -0.52 5.56
CA TYR A 110 9.00 -1.34 5.26
C TYR A 110 9.47 -1.14 3.81
N PHE A 111 10.75 -0.84 3.64
CA PHE A 111 11.34 -0.54 2.34
C PHE A 111 12.56 -1.41 2.06
N ALA A 112 12.34 -2.63 1.57
CA ALA A 112 13.41 -3.55 1.21
C ALA A 112 14.18 -3.08 -0.03
N GLN A 113 15.45 -3.50 -0.16
CA GLN A 113 16.36 -3.12 -1.25
C GLN A 113 15.82 -3.35 -2.67
N SER A 114 14.95 -4.35 -2.84
CA SER A 114 14.30 -4.74 -4.09
C SER A 114 13.04 -3.93 -4.41
N CYS A 115 12.46 -3.24 -3.43
CA CYS A 115 11.27 -2.42 -3.64
C CYS A 115 11.67 -1.12 -4.36
N THR A 116 10.90 -0.71 -5.36
CA THR A 116 11.12 0.53 -6.13
C THR A 116 10.58 1.75 -5.39
N THR A 117 10.92 2.95 -5.85
CA THR A 117 10.31 4.20 -5.37
C THR A 117 8.78 4.16 -5.40
N GLY A 118 8.18 3.60 -6.46
CA GLY A 118 6.72 3.50 -6.53
C GLY A 118 6.13 2.46 -5.58
N ASN A 119 6.88 1.44 -5.18
CA ASN A 119 6.48 0.57 -4.08
C ASN A 119 6.43 1.34 -2.76
N LEU A 120 7.44 2.16 -2.46
CA LEU A 120 7.41 3.01 -1.27
C LEU A 120 6.25 4.01 -1.32
N ALA A 121 5.99 4.64 -2.47
CA ALA A 121 4.86 5.55 -2.65
C ALA A 121 3.51 4.84 -2.38
N HIS A 122 3.34 3.59 -2.83
CA HIS A 122 2.17 2.77 -2.53
C HIS A 122 1.97 2.57 -1.02
N GLU A 123 3.02 2.18 -0.29
CA GLU A 123 2.94 2.00 1.17
C GLU A 123 2.67 3.33 1.90
N LEU A 124 3.26 4.44 1.45
CA LEU A 124 2.97 5.76 1.98
C LEU A 124 1.51 6.15 1.74
N ILE A 125 0.94 5.86 0.58
CA ILE A 125 -0.48 6.13 0.28
C ILE A 125 -1.41 5.31 1.18
N HIS A 126 -1.04 4.08 1.55
CA HIS A 126 -1.74 3.35 2.60
C HIS A 126 -1.72 4.09 3.95
N ALA A 127 -0.58 4.67 4.34
CA ALA A 127 -0.46 5.47 5.57
C ALA A 127 -1.22 6.80 5.50
N LEU A 128 -1.43 7.33 4.30
CA LEU A 128 -2.29 8.50 4.03
C LEU A 128 -3.77 8.13 3.96
N GLY A 129 -4.07 6.84 3.89
CA GLY A 129 -5.37 6.29 4.14
C GLY A 129 -6.18 5.92 2.91
N LEU A 130 -5.56 5.70 1.76
CA LEU A 130 -6.21 5.00 0.65
C LEU A 130 -5.89 3.50 0.70
N TYR A 131 -6.83 2.69 0.22
CA TYR A 131 -6.70 1.24 0.17
C TYR A 131 -6.62 0.75 -1.27
N HIS A 132 -6.45 -0.57 -1.43
CA HIS A 132 -6.31 -1.16 -2.75
C HIS A 132 -7.55 -0.96 -3.61
N GLU A 133 -7.34 -0.54 -4.85
CA GLU A 133 -8.43 -0.24 -5.78
C GLU A 133 -9.30 -1.48 -6.07
N HIS A 134 -8.68 -2.67 -6.14
CA HIS A 134 -9.40 -3.94 -6.36
C HIS A 134 -10.26 -4.37 -5.18
N THR A 135 -10.20 -3.67 -4.04
CA THR A 135 -11.03 -3.97 -2.85
C THR A 135 -12.26 -3.08 -2.75
N ARG A 136 -12.49 -2.16 -3.71
CA ARG A 136 -13.69 -1.31 -3.73
C ARG A 136 -14.98 -2.11 -3.73
N ASN A 137 -16.04 -1.52 -3.20
CA ASN A 137 -17.38 -2.13 -3.16
C ASN A 137 -18.03 -2.28 -4.54
N ASP A 138 -17.64 -1.46 -5.51
CA ASP A 138 -18.08 -1.51 -6.91
C ASP A 138 -17.12 -2.28 -7.82
N ARG A 139 -16.05 -2.90 -7.28
CA ARG A 139 -14.98 -3.52 -8.09
C ARG A 139 -15.46 -4.64 -9.03
N ASP A 140 -16.53 -5.34 -8.65
CA ASP A 140 -17.09 -6.45 -9.45
C ASP A 140 -17.81 -5.96 -10.73
N GLU A 141 -17.97 -4.64 -10.93
CA GLU A 141 -18.38 -4.07 -12.23
C GLU A 141 -17.21 -3.99 -13.23
N TYR A 142 -15.97 -3.98 -12.73
CA TYR A 142 -14.75 -3.65 -13.49
C TYR A 142 -13.78 -4.81 -13.65
N ILE A 143 -13.75 -5.71 -12.66
CA ILE A 143 -12.84 -6.86 -12.59
C ILE A 143 -13.55 -8.10 -12.04
N SER A 144 -12.99 -9.27 -12.34
CA SER A 144 -13.34 -10.55 -11.74
C SER A 144 -12.16 -11.11 -10.95
N ILE A 145 -12.44 -11.70 -9.79
CA ILE A 145 -11.44 -12.42 -8.99
C ILE A 145 -11.51 -13.91 -9.33
N ASN A 146 -10.41 -14.47 -9.83
CA ASN A 146 -10.25 -15.89 -10.07
C ASN A 146 -9.84 -16.62 -8.77
N TRP A 147 -10.82 -16.92 -7.93
CA TRP A 147 -10.62 -17.47 -6.58
C TRP A 147 -9.92 -18.84 -6.52
N SER A 148 -9.92 -19.61 -7.61
CA SER A 148 -9.19 -20.90 -7.68
C SER A 148 -7.69 -20.70 -7.85
N SER A 149 -7.28 -19.62 -8.50
CA SER A 149 -5.86 -19.28 -8.68
C SER A 149 -5.30 -18.45 -7.52
N VAL A 150 -6.13 -17.99 -6.57
CA VAL A 150 -5.66 -17.26 -5.38
C VAL A 150 -5.13 -18.23 -4.32
N ILE A 151 -3.92 -17.97 -3.81
CA ILE A 151 -3.34 -18.69 -2.66
C ILE A 151 -4.35 -18.71 -1.50
N PRO A 152 -4.72 -19.89 -0.95
CA PRO A 152 -5.80 -20.00 0.04
C PRO A 152 -5.68 -19.07 1.25
N SER A 153 -4.46 -18.91 1.80
CA SER A 153 -4.18 -18.03 2.94
C SER A 153 -4.25 -16.53 2.61
N LYS A 154 -4.28 -16.16 1.33
CA LYS A 154 -4.28 -14.77 0.83
C LYS A 154 -5.64 -14.32 0.31
N LYS A 155 -6.66 -15.19 0.28
CA LYS A 155 -8.02 -14.85 -0.18
C LYS A 155 -8.63 -13.64 0.51
N ARG A 156 -8.27 -13.39 1.78
CA ARG A 156 -8.73 -12.19 2.51
C ARG A 156 -8.31 -10.87 1.82
N ASN A 157 -7.18 -10.83 1.14
CA ASN A 157 -6.64 -9.63 0.48
C ASN A 157 -7.46 -9.22 -0.76
N PHE A 158 -8.31 -10.12 -1.25
CA PHE A 158 -9.21 -9.88 -2.37
C PHE A 158 -10.65 -9.65 -1.92
N LYS A 159 -10.93 -9.59 -0.62
CA LYS A 159 -12.29 -9.28 -0.16
C LYS A 159 -12.60 -7.81 -0.42
N VAL A 160 -13.84 -7.57 -0.83
CA VAL A 160 -14.41 -6.22 -0.92
C VAL A 160 -14.38 -5.58 0.47
N LYS A 161 -14.11 -4.28 0.49
CA LYS A 161 -14.20 -3.42 1.67
C LYS A 161 -15.30 -2.39 1.49
N ASN A 162 -16.07 -2.16 2.56
CA ASN A 162 -17.21 -1.24 2.57
C ASN A 162 -16.78 0.18 2.97
N GLY A 163 -15.87 0.80 2.22
CA GLY A 163 -15.53 2.21 2.45
C GLY A 163 -15.82 3.12 1.28
N ASP A 164 -15.67 4.40 1.56
CA ASP A 164 -15.98 5.50 0.65
C ASP A 164 -15.07 5.47 -0.58
N THR A 165 -15.68 5.51 -1.77
CA THR A 165 -15.00 5.60 -3.06
C THR A 165 -14.64 7.05 -3.42
N LEU A 166 -14.98 8.00 -2.54
CA LEU A 166 -14.84 9.45 -2.70
C LEU A 166 -15.55 9.96 -3.96
N ASN A 167 -16.61 9.27 -4.38
CA ASN A 167 -17.33 9.49 -5.65
C ASN A 167 -16.40 9.57 -6.87
N GLN A 168 -15.26 8.85 -6.84
CA GLN A 168 -14.34 8.75 -7.97
C GLN A 168 -14.56 7.44 -8.74
N PRO A 169 -14.40 7.46 -10.08
CA PRO A 169 -14.51 6.26 -10.89
C PRO A 169 -13.42 5.23 -10.54
N TYR A 170 -13.65 3.97 -10.92
CA TYR A 170 -12.68 2.90 -10.75
C TYR A 170 -11.44 3.13 -11.60
N ASP A 171 -10.26 3.01 -11.00
CA ASP A 171 -8.99 3.35 -11.62
C ASP A 171 -8.06 2.14 -11.83
N TYR A 172 -8.08 1.58 -13.04
CA TYR A 172 -7.17 0.49 -13.42
C TYR A 172 -5.68 0.88 -13.36
N ASP A 173 -5.34 2.17 -13.52
CA ASP A 173 -3.97 2.66 -13.51
C ASP A 173 -3.51 3.13 -12.12
N SER A 174 -4.37 3.01 -11.10
CA SER A 174 -4.04 3.38 -9.73
C SER A 174 -2.80 2.63 -9.27
N ILE A 175 -1.88 3.36 -8.62
CA ILE A 175 -0.72 2.74 -7.95
C ILE A 175 -1.18 1.79 -6.84
N MET A 176 -2.41 1.95 -6.36
CA MET A 176 -3.07 1.10 -5.37
C MET A 176 -3.76 -0.13 -5.97
N HIS A 177 -3.79 -0.29 -7.30
CA HIS A 177 -4.35 -1.49 -7.91
C HIS A 177 -3.36 -2.65 -7.86
N TYR A 178 -3.85 -3.86 -7.61
CA TYR A 178 -3.07 -5.09 -7.74
C TYR A 178 -2.79 -5.47 -9.20
N GLY A 179 -1.64 -6.11 -9.43
CA GLY A 179 -1.36 -6.73 -10.72
C GLY A 179 -2.16 -8.02 -10.94
N PRO A 180 -2.21 -8.52 -12.18
CA PRO A 180 -3.05 -9.67 -12.53
C PRO A 180 -2.64 -10.96 -11.82
N SER A 181 -1.37 -11.12 -11.46
CA SER A 181 -0.82 -12.37 -10.88
C SER A 181 -0.48 -12.27 -9.38
N PHE A 182 -0.88 -11.18 -8.71
CA PHE A 182 -0.62 -11.04 -7.28
C PHE A 182 -1.28 -12.21 -6.52
N PHE A 183 -0.51 -12.86 -5.64
CA PHE A 183 -0.95 -14.03 -4.88
C PHE A 183 -1.51 -15.19 -5.70
N SER A 184 -0.96 -15.40 -6.90
CA SER A 184 -1.27 -16.57 -7.70
C SER A 184 -0.68 -17.83 -7.09
N ALA A 185 -1.45 -18.91 -7.05
CA ALA A 185 -1.02 -20.23 -6.57
C ALA A 185 -0.45 -21.09 -7.70
N ASP A 186 -0.75 -20.75 -8.94
CA ASP A 186 -0.55 -21.58 -10.13
C ASP A 186 0.05 -20.81 -11.32
N GLY A 187 0.40 -19.53 -11.11
CA GLY A 187 0.90 -18.61 -12.14
C GLY A 187 -0.20 -18.00 -13.02
N ASN A 188 -1.46 -18.45 -12.89
CA ASN A 188 -2.59 -17.87 -13.63
C ASN A 188 -3.03 -16.54 -13.01
N PRO A 189 -3.72 -15.66 -13.77
CA PRO A 189 -4.24 -14.42 -13.23
C PRO A 189 -5.24 -14.65 -12.09
N THR A 190 -5.04 -13.95 -10.97
CA THR A 190 -5.97 -13.82 -9.85
C THR A 190 -6.97 -12.70 -10.07
N ILE A 191 -6.60 -11.66 -10.82
CA ILE A 191 -7.49 -10.56 -11.22
C ILE A 191 -7.59 -10.50 -12.74
N VAL A 192 -8.82 -10.50 -13.25
CA VAL A 192 -9.13 -10.38 -14.68
C VAL A 192 -9.95 -9.13 -14.91
N THR A 193 -9.53 -8.25 -15.81
CA THR A 193 -10.27 -7.02 -16.16
C THR A 193 -11.40 -7.32 -17.14
N HIS A 194 -12.55 -6.65 -16.98
CA HIS A 194 -13.66 -6.77 -17.94
C HIS A 194 -13.36 -6.05 -19.26
N LYS A 195 -12.54 -5.00 -19.22
CA LYS A 195 -12.02 -4.31 -20.41
C LYS A 195 -10.84 -5.09 -21.00
N LYS A 196 -10.96 -5.47 -22.28
CA LYS A 196 -9.89 -6.18 -23.00
C LYS A 196 -8.57 -5.38 -22.99
N ALA A 197 -7.47 -6.09 -22.74
CA ALA A 197 -6.11 -5.54 -22.73
C ALA A 197 -5.86 -4.36 -21.76
N GLN A 198 -6.76 -4.14 -20.79
CA GLN A 198 -6.57 -3.13 -19.76
C GLN A 198 -5.43 -3.56 -18.81
N LYS A 199 -4.40 -2.72 -18.70
CA LYS A 199 -3.28 -2.93 -17.79
C LYS A 199 -3.66 -2.51 -16.38
N ILE A 200 -3.16 -3.26 -15.39
CA ILE A 200 -3.33 -3.03 -13.95
C ILE A 200 -2.03 -3.35 -13.21
N GLY A 201 -1.84 -2.78 -12.01
CA GLY A 201 -0.73 -3.15 -11.13
C GLY A 201 0.57 -2.37 -11.32
N GLN A 202 0.54 -1.21 -11.98
CA GLN A 202 1.74 -0.39 -12.14
C GLN A 202 2.27 0.12 -10.79
N ARG A 203 3.58 0.31 -10.70
CA ARG A 203 4.30 0.83 -9.52
C ARG A 203 5.32 1.91 -9.94
N ILE A 204 4.93 2.75 -10.89
CA ILE A 204 5.80 3.77 -11.51
C ILE A 204 5.45 5.17 -10.99
N ARG A 205 4.15 5.49 -10.89
CA ARG A 205 3.66 6.84 -10.55
C ARG A 205 2.28 6.79 -9.90
N LEU A 206 1.87 7.87 -9.23
CA LEU A 206 0.47 8.08 -8.87
C LEU A 206 -0.35 8.33 -10.15
N SER A 207 -1.53 7.76 -10.24
CA SER A 207 -2.48 8.14 -11.28
C SER A 207 -3.09 9.52 -10.98
N PRO A 208 -3.72 10.18 -11.97
CA PRO A 208 -4.48 11.41 -11.72
C PRO A 208 -5.60 11.21 -10.68
N LEU A 209 -6.20 10.02 -10.59
CA LEU A 209 -7.25 9.71 -9.63
C LEU A 209 -6.71 9.41 -8.24
N ASP A 210 -5.51 8.83 -8.10
CA ASP A 210 -4.81 8.70 -6.80
C ASP A 210 -4.60 10.09 -6.19
N ILE A 211 -4.07 11.04 -6.98
CA ILE A 211 -3.84 12.43 -6.58
C ILE A 211 -5.16 13.10 -6.18
N LYS A 212 -6.20 12.96 -7.01
CA LYS A 212 -7.51 13.56 -6.74
C LYS A 212 -8.14 13.01 -5.46
N LYS A 213 -8.06 11.70 -5.22
CA LYS A 213 -8.56 11.05 -4.00
C LYS A 213 -7.84 11.59 -2.76
N LEU A 214 -6.51 11.74 -2.80
CA LEU A 214 -5.76 12.36 -1.71
C LEU A 214 -6.18 13.81 -1.47
N ASN A 215 -6.33 14.61 -2.52
CA ASN A 215 -6.72 16.02 -2.39
C ASN A 215 -8.12 16.19 -1.81
N ILE A 216 -9.08 15.34 -2.21
CA ILE A 216 -10.42 15.30 -1.61
C ILE A 216 -10.33 14.91 -0.13
N LEU A 217 -9.59 13.84 0.18
CA LEU A 217 -9.48 13.30 1.54
C LEU A 217 -8.85 14.31 2.51
N TYR A 218 -7.85 15.06 2.05
CA TYR A 218 -7.17 16.11 2.82
C TYR A 218 -7.82 17.50 2.67
N LYS A 219 -8.99 17.58 2.03
CA LYS A 219 -9.76 18.83 1.82
C LYS A 219 -8.91 19.95 1.21
N TRP A 220 -8.00 19.59 0.33
CA TRP A 220 -7.18 20.56 -0.36
C TRP A 220 -7.98 21.11 -1.54
N SER A 221 -8.54 22.29 -1.34
CA SER A 221 -9.20 23.06 -2.40
C SER A 221 -8.15 23.83 -3.20
N ASP A 222 -8.28 23.69 -4.53
CA ASP A 222 -7.74 24.53 -5.60
C ASP A 222 -6.42 24.10 -6.26
N TYR A 223 -6.52 23.06 -7.09
CA TYR A 223 -6.11 23.16 -8.50
C TYR A 223 -7.21 22.54 -9.37
N PHE A 224 -8.15 23.37 -9.78
CA PHE A 224 -8.97 23.11 -10.96
C PHE A 224 -8.02 23.01 -12.16
N TYR A 225 -8.00 21.86 -12.84
CA TYR A 225 -7.56 21.77 -14.23
C TYR A 225 -8.75 22.08 -15.13
#